data_AF-A0A9P5T819-F1
#
_entry.id   AF-A0A9P5T819-F1
#
_cell.length_a   1.000
_cell.length_b   1.000
_cell.length_c   1.000
_cell.angle_alpha   90.00
_cell.angle_beta   90.00
_cell.angle_gamma   90.00
#
_symmetry.space_group_name_H-M   'P 1'
#
loop_
_entity.id
_entity.type
_entity.pdbx_description
1 polymer ?
#
loop_
_entity_poly.entity_id
_entity_poly.type
_entity_poly.pdbx_seq_one_letter_code
_entity_poly.pdbx_strand_id
1 'polypeptide(L)' 'MTNLLHLNKRPEISTPRDPVHLTHGGFNTSTGQFTGLPEEWQQLLQGNIDDHDDGVSVWEHLLRPPQSRREK' A
#
# COMPACT_ATOMS: atom_id res chain seq x y z
N MET A 1 -4.32 -20.00 52.03
CA MET A 1 -4.61 -20.52 50.68
C MET A 1 -4.59 -19.34 49.73
N THR A 2 -3.44 -19.09 49.09
CA THR A 2 -3.16 -17.87 48.32
C THR A 2 -3.74 -17.97 46.91
N ASN A 3 -4.88 -17.29 46.72
CA ASN A 3 -5.37 -16.65 45.49
C ASN A 3 -4.80 -17.21 44.16
N LEU A 4 -5.32 -18.37 43.73
CA LEU A 4 -4.94 -19.08 42.49
C LEU A 4 -5.65 -18.56 41.22
N LEU A 5 -6.36 -17.41 41.28
CA LEU A 5 -7.33 -17.02 40.25
C LEU A 5 -6.99 -15.72 39.48
N HIS A 6 -5.83 -15.11 39.69
CA HIS A 6 -5.55 -13.76 39.15
C HIS A 6 -4.22 -13.56 38.42
N LEU A 7 -3.82 -14.45 37.51
CA LEU A 7 -2.96 -13.99 36.40
C LEU A 7 -3.69 -14.03 35.06
N ASN A 8 -4.92 -13.51 35.05
CA ASN A 8 -5.48 -12.82 33.88
C ASN A 8 -4.81 -11.45 33.65
N LYS A 9 -3.48 -11.36 33.85
CA LYS A 9 -2.73 -10.19 33.44
C LYS A 9 -2.61 -10.27 31.92
N ARG A 10 -3.14 -9.26 31.22
CA ARG A 10 -2.86 -9.08 29.80
C ARG A 10 -1.33 -9.08 29.63
N PRO A 11 -0.78 -9.82 28.65
CA PRO A 11 0.66 -9.82 28.42
C PRO A 11 1.14 -8.38 28.27
N GLU A 12 2.10 -7.98 29.11
CA GLU A 12 2.71 -6.66 29.03
C GLU A 12 3.67 -6.65 27.85
N ILE A 13 3.44 -5.75 26.89
CA ILE A 13 4.35 -5.51 25.76
C ILE A 13 5.36 -4.46 26.21
N SER A 14 6.65 -4.82 26.24
CA SER A 14 7.73 -3.89 26.58
C SER A 14 7.95 -2.82 25.51
N THR A 15 8.69 -1.75 25.86
CA THR A 15 9.12 -0.75 24.89
C THR A 15 9.92 -1.38 23.73
N PRO A 16 9.63 -1.05 22.46
CA PRO A 16 10.43 -1.49 21.31
C PRO A 16 11.88 -1.04 21.43
N ARG A 17 12.81 -1.87 20.94
CA ARG A 17 14.24 -1.58 20.92
C ARG A 17 14.84 -1.98 19.58
N ASP A 18 15.96 -1.35 19.22
CA ASP A 18 16.78 -1.66 18.05
C ASP A 18 15.98 -1.79 16.73
N PRO A 19 15.29 -0.72 16.30
CA PRO A 19 14.53 -0.78 15.07
C PRO A 19 15.45 -1.05 13.88
N VAL A 20 15.07 -2.00 13.04
CA VAL A 20 15.73 -2.29 11.77
C VAL A 20 14.84 -1.79 10.64
N HIS A 21 15.39 -0.96 9.76
CA HIS A 21 14.71 -0.53 8.56
C HIS A 21 14.79 -1.65 7.52
N LEU A 22 13.68 -2.35 7.29
CA LEU A 22 13.65 -3.49 6.37
C LEU A 22 13.57 -3.02 4.91
N THR A 23 12.65 -2.10 4.62
CA THR A 23 12.29 -1.74 3.25
C THR A 23 11.80 -0.29 3.17
N HIS A 24 12.31 0.47 2.19
CA HIS A 24 11.83 1.81 1.85
C HIS A 24 11.14 1.81 0.48
N GLY A 25 9.82 1.96 0.47
CA GLY A 25 9.06 2.11 -0.77
C GLY A 25 9.05 3.55 -1.29
N GLY A 26 9.15 3.71 -2.60
CA GLY A 26 9.07 5.01 -3.29
C GLY A 26 8.21 4.94 -4.55
N PHE A 27 7.83 6.10 -5.09
CA PHE A 27 7.06 6.22 -6.34
C PHE A 27 7.78 7.18 -7.30
N ASN A 28 8.06 6.70 -8.51
CA ASN A 28 8.64 7.53 -9.55
C ASN A 28 7.53 8.16 -10.39
N THR A 29 7.32 9.47 -10.23
CA THR A 29 6.25 10.20 -10.93
C THR A 29 6.48 10.36 -12.42
N SER A 30 7.71 10.23 -12.94
CA SER A 30 7.97 10.32 -14.38
C SER A 30 7.67 9.02 -15.12
N THR A 31 7.80 7.87 -14.45
CA THR A 31 7.52 6.55 -15.03
C THR A 31 6.23 5.92 -14.53
N GLY A 32 5.64 6.45 -13.46
CA GLY A 32 4.45 5.87 -12.81
C GLY A 32 4.73 4.58 -12.04
N GLN A 33 5.99 4.25 -11.76
CA GLN A 33 6.37 2.96 -11.16
C GLN A 33 6.70 3.07 -9.67
N PHE A 34 6.33 2.02 -8.92
CA PHE A 34 6.76 1.84 -7.54
C PHE A 34 8.17 1.24 -7.48
N THR A 35 8.95 1.65 -6.48
CA THR A 35 10.33 1.20 -6.27
C THR A 35 10.51 0.78 -4.82
N GLY A 36 11.48 -0.09 -4.56
CA GLY A 36 11.81 -0.52 -3.20
C GLY A 36 10.69 -1.28 -2.50
N LEU A 37 9.69 -1.81 -3.24
CA LEU A 37 8.70 -2.73 -2.69
C LEU A 37 9.25 -4.15 -2.61
N PRO A 38 8.72 -5.01 -1.73
CA PRO A 38 8.97 -6.45 -1.78
C PRO A 38 8.68 -7.05 -3.17
N GLU A 39 9.40 -8.09 -3.56
CA GLU A 39 9.32 -8.70 -4.89
C GLU A 39 7.90 -9.16 -5.23
N GLU A 40 7.21 -9.76 -4.26
CA GLU A 40 5.85 -10.26 -4.46
C GLU A 40 4.84 -9.12 -4.67
N TRP A 41 5.09 -7.93 -4.11
CA TRP A 41 4.25 -6.76 -4.33
C TRP A 41 4.53 -6.12 -5.69
N GLN A 42 5.78 -6.12 -6.12
CA GLN A 42 6.14 -5.66 -7.47
C GLN A 42 5.44 -6.51 -8.53
N GLN A 43 5.46 -7.84 -8.40
CA GLN A 43 4.79 -8.75 -9.33
C GLN A 43 3.27 -8.54 -9.34
N LEU A 44 2.64 -8.38 -8.17
CA LEU A 44 1.20 -8.11 -8.07
C LEU A 44 0.82 -6.78 -8.73
N LEU A 45 1.59 -5.72 -8.49
CA LEU A 45 1.28 -4.39 -9.01
C LEU A 45 1.55 -4.28 -10.51
N GLN A 46 2.63 -4.87 -11.01
CA GLN A 46 2.98 -4.84 -12.43
C GLN A 46 1.88 -5.47 -13.29
N GLY A 47 1.35 -6.64 -12.89
CA GLY A 47 0.26 -7.31 -13.60
C GLY A 47 -1.04 -6.50 -13.66
N ASN A 48 -1.29 -5.59 -12.72
CA ASN A 48 -2.46 -4.71 -12.75
C ASN A 48 -2.22 -3.39 -13.51
N ILE A 49 -0.95 -3.01 -13.69
CA ILE A 49 -0.54 -1.76 -14.36
C ILE A 49 -0.41 -1.97 -15.88
N ASP A 50 0.07 -3.15 -16.32
CA ASP A 50 0.29 -3.44 -17.74
C ASP A 50 -1.00 -3.71 -18.55
N ASP A 51 -2.10 -4.04 -17.88
CA ASP A 51 -3.39 -4.33 -18.54
C ASP A 51 -4.16 -3.06 -18.99
N HIS A 52 -3.58 -1.86 -18.81
CA HIS A 52 -4.15 -0.59 -19.26
C HIS A 52 -3.47 -0.11 -20.57
N ASP A 53 -3.99 -0.55 -21.71
CA ASP A 53 -3.54 -0.26 -23.09
C ASP A 53 -3.66 1.23 -23.51
N ASP A 54 -4.21 2.11 -22.67
CA ASP A 54 -4.37 3.54 -22.97
C ASP A 54 -3.32 4.45 -22.32
N GLY A 55 -2.42 3.91 -21.48
CA GLY A 55 -1.34 4.68 -20.86
C GLY A 55 -1.80 5.79 -19.90
N VAL A 56 -3.08 5.81 -19.53
CA VAL A 56 -3.66 6.78 -18.58
C VAL A 56 -3.96 6.05 -17.29
N SER A 57 -3.34 6.48 -16.18
CA SER A 57 -3.60 5.90 -14.87
C SER A 57 -5.09 5.97 -14.51
N VAL A 58 -5.63 4.93 -13.89
CA VAL A 58 -7.00 4.92 -13.32
C VAL A 58 -7.26 6.19 -12.48
N TRP A 59 -6.24 6.67 -11.77
CA TRP A 59 -6.31 7.90 -10.99
C TRP A 59 -6.55 9.15 -11.82
N GLU A 60 -6.03 9.20 -13.04
CA GLU A 60 -6.23 10.32 -13.97
C GLU A 60 -7.60 10.22 -14.68
N HIS A 61 -8.08 9.01 -14.93
CA HIS A 61 -9.43 8.79 -15.46
C HIS A 61 -10.53 9.24 -14.49
N LEU A 62 -10.34 9.01 -13.18
CA LEU A 62 -11.30 9.41 -12.13
C LEU A 62 -11.32 10.92 -11.87
N LEU A 63 -10.22 11.62 -12.12
CA LEU A 63 -10.12 13.07 -11.93
C LEU A 63 -10.50 13.87 -13.17
N ARG A 64 -10.71 13.20 -14.32
CA ARG A 64 -11.13 13.86 -15.54
C ARG A 64 -12.57 14.36 -15.38
N PRO A 65 -12.82 15.67 -15.55
CA PRO A 65 -14.18 16.19 -15.49
C PRO A 65 -15.00 15.52 -16.60
N PRO A 66 -16.26 15.10 -16.30
CA PRO A 66 -17.12 14.47 -17.28
C PRO A 66 -17.22 15.39 -18.48
N GLN A 67 -16.77 14.90 -19.65
CA GLN A 67 -16.89 15.66 -20.87
C GLN A 67 -18.38 15.86 -21.12
N SER A 68 -18.83 17.12 -21.10
CA SER A 68 -20.23 17.43 -21.38
C SER A 68 -20.59 16.77 -22.71
N ARG A 69 -21.54 15.82 -22.67
CA ARG A 69 -22.11 15.18 -23.85
C ARG A 69 -22.51 16.29 -24.82
N ARG A 70 -21.79 16.46 -25.94
CA ARG A 70 -22.25 17.32 -27.02
C ARG A 70 -23.45 16.59 -27.64
N GLU A 71 -24.65 17.07 -27.36
CA GLU A 71 -25.80 16.79 -28.21
C GLU A 71 -25.54 17.46 -29.57
N LYS A 72 -25.41 16.64 -30.60
CA LYS A 72 -25.91 16.90 -31.96
C LYS A 72 -26.29 15.58 -32.61
#